data_AF-A0A8J3J651-F1
#
_entry.id   AF-A0A8J3J651-F1
#
_cell.length_a   1.000
_cell.length_b   1.000
_cell.length_c   1.000
_cell.angle_alpha   90.00
_cell.angle_beta   90.00
_cell.angle_gamma   90.00
#
_symmetry.space_group_name_H-M   'P 1'
#
loop_
_entity.id
_entity.type
_entity.pdbx_description
1 polymer ?
#
loop_
_entity_poly.entity_id
_entity_poly.type
_entity_poly.pdbx_seq_one_letter_code
_entity_poly.pdbx_strand_id
1 'polypeptide(L)'
;MTRPLLFLDVDGPLIPFGGTTRHPTYGPAGANPLLARIDPAHGPRLAALGCTLVWATSWLDDANDEVAPRLGLPPLPVVHWPSDDPGTGGRHWKTDMLVDWAAGRAFAWIDDEIGAADRRRVAAHHPGPALLHRIDPTRGLTPDDYATIHAWLRTLP
;
A
#
# COMPACT_ATOMS: atom_id res chain seq x y z
N MET A 1 -22.99 -2.46 -4.89
CA MET A 1 -22.00 -2.81 -3.84
C MET A 1 -20.84 -1.84 -3.95
N THR A 2 -20.31 -1.33 -2.85
CA THR A 2 -19.17 -0.40 -2.85
C THR A 2 -17.89 -1.17 -3.16
N ARG A 3 -17.05 -0.67 -4.07
CA ARG A 3 -15.76 -1.30 -4.37
C ARG A 3 -14.89 -1.40 -3.10
N PRO A 4 -14.18 -2.52 -2.90
CA PRO A 4 -13.22 -2.65 -1.81
C PRO A 4 -12.10 -1.61 -1.94
N LEU A 5 -11.52 -1.26 -0.81
CA LEU A 5 -10.39 -0.34 -0.72
C LEU A 5 -9.07 -1.10 -0.87
N LEU A 6 -8.07 -0.42 -1.41
CA LEU A 6 -6.69 -0.89 -1.35
C LEU A 6 -5.83 0.27 -0.86
N PHE A 7 -5.41 0.19 0.40
CA PHE A 7 -4.44 1.08 1.01
C PHE A 7 -3.04 0.66 0.59
N LEU A 8 -2.33 1.57 -0.08
CA LEU A 8 -1.05 1.30 -0.71
C LEU A 8 0.03 2.18 -0.11
N ASP A 9 1.03 1.55 0.51
CA ASP A 9 2.28 2.22 0.80
C ASP A 9 3.20 2.30 -0.43
N VAL A 10 4.17 3.20 -0.37
CA VAL A 10 5.14 3.48 -1.44
C VAL A 10 6.47 2.78 -1.17
N ASP A 11 7.11 3.09 -0.05
CA ASP A 11 8.41 2.52 0.33
C ASP A 11 8.22 1.05 0.71
N GLY A 12 8.97 0.15 0.07
CA GLY A 12 8.78 -1.28 0.22
C GLY A 12 7.96 -1.84 -0.95
N PRO A 13 6.63 -1.65 -1.03
CA PRO A 13 5.80 -2.18 -2.11
C PRO A 13 6.15 -1.68 -3.51
N LEU A 14 6.34 -0.38 -3.71
CA LEU A 14 6.57 0.23 -5.03
C LEU A 14 8.02 0.68 -5.21
N ILE A 15 8.69 1.03 -4.12
CA ILE A 15 10.11 1.39 -4.08
C ILE A 15 10.83 0.32 -3.26
N PRO A 16 11.37 -0.73 -3.91
CA PRO A 16 12.12 -1.74 -3.18
C PRO A 16 13.44 -1.17 -2.63
N PHE A 17 13.83 -1.61 -1.44
CA PHE A 17 15.02 -1.19 -0.73
C PHE A 17 15.65 -2.31 0.11
N GLY A 18 16.87 -2.09 0.59
CA GLY A 18 17.64 -3.13 1.28
C GLY A 18 18.15 -4.21 0.32
N GLY A 19 18.51 -5.37 0.89
CA GLY A 19 19.13 -6.47 0.16
C GLY A 19 20.59 -6.20 -0.24
N THR A 20 21.25 -7.20 -0.82
CA THR A 20 22.64 -7.12 -1.30
C THR A 20 22.74 -6.93 -2.82
N THR A 21 21.62 -7.10 -3.53
CA THR A 21 21.55 -6.97 -5.00
C THR A 21 21.12 -5.57 -5.42
N ARG A 22 21.62 -5.12 -6.58
CA ARG A 22 21.19 -3.85 -7.17
C ARG A 22 19.76 -3.96 -7.67
N HIS A 23 18.92 -3.02 -7.25
CA HIS A 23 17.54 -2.91 -7.72
C HIS A 23 17.47 -2.48 -9.20
N PRO A 24 16.54 -3.04 -10.01
CA PRO A 24 16.24 -2.53 -11.33
C PRO A 24 15.84 -1.04 -11.30
N THR A 25 16.06 -0.35 -12.41
CA THR A 25 15.65 1.04 -12.59
C THR A 25 14.97 1.21 -13.95
N TYR A 26 13.86 1.94 -13.99
CA TYR A 26 12.95 2.02 -15.13
C TYR A 26 12.87 3.41 -15.77
N GLY A 27 13.72 4.34 -15.32
CA GLY A 27 13.77 5.70 -15.83
C GLY A 27 14.93 6.49 -15.24
N PRO A 28 15.08 7.77 -15.62
CA PRO A 28 16.10 8.63 -15.05
C PRO A 28 15.85 8.82 -13.55
N ALA A 29 16.93 8.76 -12.77
CA ALA A 29 16.92 9.24 -11.40
C ALA A 29 16.72 10.76 -11.43
N GLY A 30 15.57 11.24 -10.96
CA GLY A 30 15.32 12.66 -10.71
C GLY A 30 16.04 13.13 -9.44
N ALA A 31 15.48 14.12 -8.76
CA ALA A 31 16.02 14.60 -7.48
C ALA A 31 16.08 13.49 -6.41
N ASN A 32 15.09 12.58 -6.40
CA ASN A 32 15.12 11.36 -5.59
C ASN A 32 15.48 10.15 -6.48
N PRO A 33 16.68 9.56 -6.32
CA PRO A 33 17.10 8.42 -7.13
C PRO A 33 16.31 7.13 -6.84
N LEU A 34 15.62 7.04 -5.70
CA LEU A 34 14.80 5.87 -5.36
C LEU A 34 13.57 5.77 -6.27
N LEU A 35 13.03 6.90 -6.73
CA LEU A 35 11.89 6.94 -7.65
C LEU A 35 12.18 6.25 -9.00
N ALA A 36 13.45 6.12 -9.39
CA ALA A 36 13.83 5.36 -10.58
C ALA A 36 13.58 3.85 -10.45
N ARG A 37 13.37 3.34 -9.23
CA ARG A 37 13.10 1.91 -8.98
C ARG A 37 11.64 1.52 -9.19
N ILE A 38 10.73 2.49 -9.31
CA ILE A 38 9.30 2.23 -9.53
C ILE A 38 9.14 1.59 -10.92
N ASP A 39 8.66 0.35 -10.94
CA ASP A 39 8.32 -0.35 -12.18
C ASP A 39 6.98 0.20 -12.72
N PRO A 40 6.95 0.85 -13.89
CA PRO A 40 5.71 1.35 -14.49
C PRO A 40 4.69 0.24 -14.76
N ALA A 41 5.11 -1.03 -14.86
CA ALA A 41 4.21 -2.17 -15.02
C ALA A 41 3.27 -2.39 -13.82
N HIS A 42 3.56 -1.81 -12.64
CA HIS A 42 2.63 -1.84 -11.51
C HIS A 42 1.34 -1.06 -11.79
N GLY A 43 1.39 0.03 -12.55
CA GLY A 43 0.22 0.87 -12.83
C GLY A 43 -0.97 0.12 -13.43
N PRO A 44 -0.81 -0.51 -14.61
CA PRO A 44 -1.86 -1.32 -15.22
C PRO A 44 -2.33 -2.48 -14.33
N ARG A 45 -1.42 -3.11 -13.56
CA ARG A 45 -1.77 -4.21 -12.64
C ARG A 45 -2.65 -3.72 -11.48
N LEU A 46 -2.28 -2.61 -10.85
CA LEU A 46 -3.05 -1.97 -9.78
C LEU A 46 -4.42 -1.51 -10.29
N ALA A 47 -4.48 -0.89 -11.46
CA ALA A 47 -5.73 -0.45 -12.07
C ALA A 47 -6.68 -1.62 -12.39
N ALA A 48 -6.13 -2.79 -12.72
CA ALA A 48 -6.90 -4.00 -13.04
C ALA A 48 -7.48 -4.72 -11.81
N LEU A 49 -7.10 -4.36 -10.58
CA LEU A 49 -7.59 -5.00 -9.35
C LEU A 49 -9.11 -4.79 -9.13
N GLY A 50 -9.69 -3.73 -9.69
CA GLY A 50 -11.10 -3.39 -9.47
C GLY A 50 -11.39 -2.78 -8.09
N CYS A 51 -10.36 -2.38 -7.35
CA CYS A 51 -10.45 -1.68 -6.07
C CYS A 51 -10.55 -0.15 -6.25
N THR A 52 -10.90 0.54 -5.17
CA THR A 52 -10.56 1.96 -5.02
C THR A 52 -9.18 2.03 -4.37
N LEU A 53 -8.17 2.46 -5.15
CA LEU A 53 -6.81 2.64 -4.64
C LEU A 53 -6.75 3.91 -3.78
N VAL A 54 -6.00 3.85 -2.67
CA VAL A 54 -5.83 4.94 -1.72
C VAL A 54 -4.37 4.94 -1.25
N TRP A 55 -3.71 6.10 -1.29
CA TRP A 55 -2.38 6.24 -0.74
C TRP A 55 -2.41 6.16 0.79
N ALA A 56 -1.64 5.21 1.33
CA ALA A 56 -1.46 4.99 2.76
C ALA A 56 0.04 5.01 3.09
N THR A 57 0.64 6.17 2.89
CA THR A 57 2.09 6.36 2.89
C THR A 57 2.50 7.64 3.63
N SER A 58 3.76 7.71 4.06
CA SER A 58 4.38 8.91 4.62
C SER A 58 4.59 10.02 3.59
N TRP A 59 4.56 9.68 2.29
CA TRP A 59 4.65 10.66 1.19
C TRP A 59 3.42 11.57 1.10
N LEU A 60 2.28 11.19 1.69
CA LEU A 60 1.04 11.97 1.65
C LEU A 60 0.67 12.40 0.21
N ASP A 61 0.40 13.68 0.00
CA ASP A 61 0.02 14.26 -1.29
C ASP A 61 1.17 14.21 -2.32
N ASP A 62 2.43 14.17 -1.88
CA ASP A 62 3.59 14.05 -2.79
C ASP A 62 3.56 12.72 -3.56
N ALA A 63 2.83 11.70 -3.08
CA ALA A 63 2.62 10.47 -3.83
C ALA A 63 1.85 10.70 -5.14
N ASN A 64 0.94 11.68 -5.17
CA ASN A 64 0.23 12.05 -6.41
C ASN A 64 1.11 12.83 -7.38
N ASP A 65 2.05 13.62 -6.88
CA ASP A 65 2.94 14.43 -7.71
C ASP A 65 4.12 13.61 -8.24
N GLU A 66 4.65 12.69 -7.43
CA GLU A 66 5.85 11.93 -7.76
C GLU A 66 5.56 10.47 -8.16
N VAL A 67 4.69 9.74 -7.44
CA VAL A 67 4.53 8.30 -7.66
C VAL A 67 3.49 8.00 -8.73
N ALA A 68 2.31 8.63 -8.67
CA ALA A 68 1.21 8.35 -9.59
C ALA A 68 1.58 8.52 -11.08
N PRO A 69 2.29 9.58 -11.52
CA PRO A 69 2.64 9.76 -12.93
C PRO A 69 3.57 8.67 -13.46
N ARG A 70 4.47 8.15 -12.61
CA ARG A 70 5.41 7.07 -12.97
C ARG A 70 4.70 5.73 -13.17
N LEU A 71 3.54 5.56 -12.52
CA LEU A 71 2.66 4.42 -12.69
C LEU A 71 1.59 4.66 -13.77
N GLY A 72 1.48 5.87 -14.34
CA GLY A 72 0.37 6.23 -15.22
C GLY A 72 -1.00 6.13 -14.53
N LEU A 73 -1.04 6.29 -13.21
CA LEU A 73 -2.28 6.32 -12.43
C LEU A 73 -2.81 7.76 -12.35
N PRO A 74 -4.14 7.95 -12.30
CA PRO A 74 -4.69 9.26 -11.93
C PRO A 74 -4.36 9.57 -10.46
N PRO A 75 -4.53 10.83 -10.02
CA PRO A 75 -4.46 11.17 -8.61
C PRO A 75 -5.40 10.28 -7.78
N LEU A 76 -4.90 9.75 -6.67
CA LEU A 76 -5.64 8.88 -5.76
C LEU A 76 -6.00 9.64 -4.47
N PRO A 77 -7.06 9.24 -3.76
CA PRO A 77 -7.29 9.67 -2.39
C PRO A 77 -6.09 9.35 -1.49
N VAL A 78 -5.81 10.22 -0.53
CA VAL A 78 -4.69 10.11 0.42
C VAL A 78 -5.26 9.96 1.82
N VAL A 79 -4.70 9.05 2.62
CA VAL A 79 -4.94 9.03 4.06
C VAL A 79 -4.02 10.06 4.71
N HIS A 80 -4.60 11.09 5.31
CA HIS A 80 -3.86 12.07 6.10
C HIS A 80 -3.76 11.62 7.55
N TRP A 81 -2.56 11.79 8.11
CA TRP A 81 -2.23 11.34 9.45
C TRP A 81 -2.20 12.51 10.42
N PRO A 82 -2.64 12.33 11.69
CA PRO A 82 -2.49 13.35 12.71
C PRO A 82 -1.00 13.61 13.00
N SER A 83 -0.67 14.85 13.36
CA SER A 83 0.72 15.27 13.59
C SER A 83 1.38 14.66 14.83
N ASP A 84 0.58 14.16 15.77
CA ASP A 84 1.05 13.58 17.03
C ASP A 84 1.06 12.04 16.95
N ASP A 85 2.21 11.42 17.19
CA ASP A 85 2.36 9.96 17.29
C ASP A 85 1.76 9.48 18.64
N PRO A 86 0.66 8.70 18.64
CA PRO A 86 0.00 8.31 19.88
C PRO A 86 0.77 7.29 20.72
N GLY A 87 1.95 6.82 20.29
CA GLY A 87 2.67 5.75 20.98
C GLY A 87 1.94 4.42 20.79
N THR A 88 2.32 3.68 19.77
CA THR A 88 1.49 2.58 19.24
C THR A 88 1.67 1.23 19.96
N GLY A 89 2.47 1.17 21.03
CA GLY A 89 2.72 -0.07 21.78
C GLY A 89 3.21 -1.23 20.90
N GLY A 90 4.02 -0.93 19.87
CA GLY A 90 4.53 -1.90 18.89
C GLY A 90 3.60 -2.21 17.71
N ARG A 91 2.48 -1.49 17.57
CA ARG A 91 1.64 -1.51 16.35
C ARG A 91 2.20 -0.53 15.32
N HIS A 92 1.90 -0.76 14.04
CA HIS A 92 2.15 0.24 13.03
C HIS A 92 1.23 1.45 13.29
N TRP A 93 1.80 2.64 13.23
CA TRP A 93 1.11 3.90 13.44
C TRP A 93 -0.05 4.18 12.45
N LYS A 94 -0.08 3.52 11.29
CA LYS A 94 -1.17 3.63 10.30
C LYS A 94 -2.40 2.80 10.68
N THR A 95 -2.25 1.70 11.43
CA THR A 95 -3.25 0.63 11.57
C THR A 95 -4.61 1.14 12.02
N ASP A 96 -4.65 1.93 13.11
CA ASP A 96 -5.91 2.40 13.69
C ASP A 96 -6.63 3.37 12.74
N MET A 97 -5.87 4.27 12.12
CA MET A 97 -6.40 5.22 11.15
C MET A 97 -6.94 4.53 9.90
N LEU A 98 -6.30 3.47 9.42
CA LEU A 98 -6.80 2.71 8.26
C LEU A 98 -8.12 2.00 8.57
N VAL A 99 -8.29 1.48 9.79
CA VAL A 99 -9.56 0.87 10.23
C VAL A 99 -10.67 1.91 10.26
N ASP A 100 -10.40 3.08 10.82
CA ASP A 100 -11.37 4.18 10.91
C ASP A 100 -11.71 4.74 9.52
N TRP A 101 -10.71 4.97 8.68
CA TRP A 101 -10.89 5.45 7.30
C TRP A 101 -11.72 4.47 6.47
N ALA A 102 -11.49 3.17 6.63
CA ALA A 102 -12.26 2.15 5.93
C ALA A 102 -13.75 2.17 6.31
N ALA A 103 -14.11 2.66 7.51
CA ALA A 103 -15.48 2.80 7.98
C ALA A 103 -16.35 1.54 7.76
N GLY A 104 -15.76 0.36 8.00
CA GLY A 104 -16.41 -0.94 7.82
C GLY A 104 -16.44 -1.48 6.37
N ARG A 105 -15.94 -0.73 5.38
CA ARG A 105 -15.76 -1.23 4.00
C ARG A 105 -14.63 -2.24 3.95
N ALA A 106 -14.81 -3.29 3.13
CA ALA A 106 -13.75 -4.26 2.89
C ALA A 106 -12.49 -3.57 2.35
N PHE A 107 -11.32 -3.93 2.89
CA PHE A 107 -10.05 -3.33 2.45
C PHE A 107 -8.89 -4.33 2.40
N ALA A 108 -7.97 -4.11 1.46
CA ALA A 108 -6.62 -4.65 1.50
C ALA A 108 -5.65 -3.54 1.92
N TRP A 109 -4.64 -3.87 2.72
CA TRP A 109 -3.53 -2.98 3.06
C TRP A 109 -2.21 -3.66 2.65
N ILE A 110 -1.44 -2.96 1.82
CA ILE A 110 -0.15 -3.41 1.26
C ILE A 110 0.95 -2.50 1.78
N ASP A 111 1.86 -3.08 2.57
CA ASP A 111 2.92 -2.35 3.30
C ASP A 111 3.94 -3.38 3.84
N ASP A 112 5.22 -3.03 3.93
CA ASP A 112 6.29 -3.95 4.36
C ASP A 112 6.47 -4.03 5.88
N GLU A 113 5.95 -3.05 6.63
CA GLU A 113 6.08 -2.96 8.08
C GLU A 113 4.96 -3.70 8.83
N ILE A 114 3.97 -4.26 8.12
CA ILE A 114 2.83 -4.99 8.71
C ILE A 114 3.31 -6.11 9.65
N GLY A 115 2.90 -6.01 10.92
CA GLY A 115 3.22 -6.95 11.98
C GLY A 115 2.04 -7.79 12.48
N ALA A 116 2.33 -8.70 13.41
CA ALA A 116 1.30 -9.52 14.06
C ALA A 116 0.34 -8.70 14.93
N ALA A 117 0.83 -7.59 15.52
CA ALA A 117 0.01 -6.70 16.33
C ALA A 117 -1.08 -6.01 15.49
N ASP A 118 -0.74 -5.61 14.25
CA ASP A 118 -1.67 -4.97 13.33
C ASP A 118 -2.80 -5.91 12.90
N ARG A 119 -2.43 -7.15 12.55
CA ARG A 119 -3.41 -8.21 12.22
C ARG A 119 -4.40 -8.45 13.35
N ARG A 120 -3.93 -8.51 14.60
CA ARG A 120 -4.79 -8.65 15.78
C ARG A 120 -5.71 -7.44 15.98
N ARG A 121 -5.17 -6.23 15.81
CA ARG A 121 -5.93 -4.98 15.96
C ARG A 121 -7.06 -4.89 14.93
N VAL A 122 -6.76 -5.13 13.65
CA VAL A 122 -7.76 -5.10 12.56
C VAL A 122 -8.82 -6.17 12.77
N ALA A 123 -8.42 -7.41 13.07
CA ALA A 123 -9.39 -8.49 13.31
C ALA A 123 -10.35 -8.22 14.48
N ALA A 124 -9.90 -7.48 15.50
CA ALA A 124 -10.72 -7.15 16.66
C ALA A 124 -11.63 -5.92 16.47
N HIS A 125 -11.36 -5.03 15.50
CA HIS A 125 -12.01 -3.72 15.45
C HIS A 125 -12.54 -3.31 14.08
N HIS A 126 -12.17 -4.00 13.00
CA HIS A 126 -12.76 -3.78 11.69
C HIS A 126 -13.88 -4.80 11.44
N PRO A 127 -15.14 -4.38 11.29
CA PRO A 127 -16.26 -5.31 11.13
C PRO A 127 -16.35 -5.93 9.73
N GLY A 128 -15.66 -5.35 8.74
CA GLY A 128 -15.63 -5.83 7.36
C GLY A 128 -14.51 -6.83 7.07
N PRO A 129 -14.51 -7.46 5.88
CA PRO A 129 -13.38 -8.25 5.43
C PRO A 129 -12.11 -7.41 5.26
N ALA A 130 -10.99 -7.84 5.84
CA ALA A 130 -9.71 -7.17 5.67
C ALA A 130 -8.58 -8.13 5.30
N LEU A 131 -7.76 -7.74 4.33
CA LEU A 131 -6.49 -8.39 4.00
C LEU A 131 -5.33 -7.48 4.38
N LEU A 132 -4.44 -7.95 5.26
CA LEU A 132 -3.17 -7.29 5.53
C LEU A 132 -2.09 -8.07 4.81
N HIS A 133 -1.55 -7.50 3.74
CA HIS A 133 -0.60 -8.18 2.85
C HIS A 133 0.79 -7.55 3.01
N ARG A 134 1.67 -8.26 3.73
CA ARG A 134 3.01 -7.77 4.02
C ARG A 134 3.92 -8.01 2.82
N ILE A 135 4.61 -6.98 2.35
CA ILE A 135 5.58 -7.08 1.26
C ILE A 135 6.99 -7.29 1.81
N ASP A 136 7.81 -8.08 1.10
CA ASP A 136 9.25 -8.11 1.30
C ASP A 136 9.85 -6.84 0.65
N PRO A 137 10.39 -5.88 1.43
CA PRO A 137 10.84 -4.60 0.89
C PRO A 137 12.05 -4.76 -0.03
N THR A 138 12.78 -5.89 0.05
CA THR A 138 13.92 -6.17 -0.84
C THR A 138 13.50 -6.57 -2.24
N ARG A 139 12.22 -6.87 -2.44
CA ARG A 139 11.64 -7.32 -3.71
C ARG A 139 10.58 -6.36 -4.24
N GLY A 140 9.84 -5.72 -3.33
CA GLY A 140 8.63 -4.98 -3.67
C GLY A 140 7.52 -5.91 -4.16
N LEU A 141 6.47 -5.32 -4.73
CA LEU A 141 5.31 -6.05 -5.22
C LEU A 141 5.69 -7.01 -6.36
N THR A 142 5.36 -8.28 -6.18
CA THR A 142 5.62 -9.34 -7.16
C THR A 142 4.32 -9.85 -7.79
N PRO A 143 4.39 -10.59 -8.91
CA PRO A 143 3.21 -11.24 -9.49
C PRO A 143 2.42 -12.12 -8.49
N ASP A 144 3.09 -12.79 -7.56
CA ASP A 144 2.46 -13.65 -6.55
C ASP A 144 1.66 -12.84 -5.52
N ASP A 145 2.12 -11.63 -5.19
CA ASP A 145 1.39 -10.68 -4.33
C ASP A 145 0.08 -10.25 -5.00
N TYR A 146 0.14 -9.88 -6.29
CA TYR A 146 -1.06 -9.56 -7.06
C TYR A 146 -2.02 -10.76 -7.13
N ALA A 147 -1.51 -11.97 -7.32
CA ALA A 147 -2.32 -13.19 -7.34
C ALA A 147 -3.04 -13.41 -5.99
N THR A 148 -2.34 -13.17 -4.88
CA THR A 148 -2.89 -13.25 -3.52
C THR A 148 -4.03 -12.24 -3.32
N ILE A 149 -3.81 -10.98 -3.72
CA ILE A 149 -4.81 -9.91 -3.63
C ILE A 149 -6.03 -10.25 -4.49
N HIS A 150 -5.83 -10.68 -5.74
CA HIS A 150 -6.92 -11.11 -6.62
C HIS A 150 -7.70 -12.31 -6.05
N ALA A 151 -7.02 -13.27 -5.44
CA ALA A 151 -7.68 -14.40 -4.80
C ALA A 151 -8.58 -13.94 -3.66
N TRP A 152 -8.08 -13.06 -2.79
CA TRP A 152 -8.87 -12.48 -1.71
C TRP A 152 -10.07 -11.67 -2.22
N LEU A 153 -9.89 -10.82 -3.23
CA LEU A 153 -10.97 -10.02 -3.82
C LEU A 153 -12.11 -10.89 -4.35
N ARG A 154 -11.81 -12.07 -4.90
CA ARG A 154 -12.82 -13.03 -5.36
C ARG A 154 -13.59 -13.74 -4.24
N THR A 155 -13.13 -13.63 -2.99
CA THR A 155 -13.85 -14.17 -1.82
C THR A 155 -14.83 -13.17 -1.22
N LEU A 156 -14.77 -11.90 -1.64
CA LEU A 156 -15.68 -10.88 -1.15
C LEU A 156 -17.10 -11.11 -1.73
N PRO A 157 -18.15 -10.83 -0.95
CA PRO A 157 -19.53 -10.97 -1.37
C PRO A 157 -19.91 -10.00 -2.50
#